data_AF-A0A2H0UJ15-F1
#
_entry.id   AF-A0A2H0UJ15-F1
#
_cell.length_a   1.000
_cell.length_b   1.000
_cell.length_c   1.000
_cell.angle_alpha   90.00
_cell.angle_beta   90.00
_cell.angle_gamma   90.00
#
_symmetry.space_group_name_H-M   'P 1'
#
loop_
_entity.id
_entity.type
_entity.pdbx_description
1 polymer ?
#
loop_
_entity_poly.entity_id
_entity_poly.type
_entity_poly.pdbx_seq_one_letter_code
_entity_poly.pdbx_strand_id
1 'polypeptide(L)' 'MKYVALLRGINVGGNRKVEMQRLKKSFEKMGYENVSTYINSGNV' A
#
# COMPACT_ATOMS: atom_id res chain seq x y z
N MET A 1 10.62 2.66 -15.20
CA MET A 1 9.14 2.66 -15.36
C MET A 1 8.50 2.93 -14.01
N LYS A 2 7.34 3.60 -13.99
CA LYS A 2 6.53 3.76 -12.77
C LYS A 2 5.32 2.83 -12.86
N TYR A 3 4.98 2.21 -11.75
CA TYR A 3 3.84 1.31 -11.61
C TYR A 3 2.91 1.85 -10.54
N VAL A 4 1.65 1.44 -10.61
CA VAL A 4 0.64 1.72 -9.59
C VAL A 4 -0.04 0.41 -9.22
N ALA A 5 -0.13 0.13 -7.93
CA ALA A 5 -0.90 -0.96 -7.37
C ALA A 5 -2.12 -0.41 -6.63
N LEU A 6 -3.31 -0.91 -6.99
CA LEU A 6 -4.58 -0.50 -6.40
C LEU A 6 -5.18 -1.66 -5.61
N LEU A 7 -5.09 -1.58 -4.29
CA LEU A 7 -5.70 -2.55 -3.38
C LEU A 7 -7.11 -2.09 -3.02
N ARG A 8 -8.05 -3.04 -2.94
CA ARG A 8 -9.46 -2.77 -2.60
C ARG A 8 -9.84 -3.33 -1.23
N GLY A 9 -10.79 -2.67 -0.58
CA GLY A 9 -11.47 -3.22 0.61
C GLY A 9 -10.61 -3.23 1.88
N ILE A 10 -9.56 -2.42 1.95
CA ILE A 10 -8.75 -2.21 3.16
C ILE A 10 -9.17 -0.90 3.83
N ASN A 11 -9.04 -0.83 5.17
CA ASN A 11 -9.30 0.39 5.97
C ASN A 11 -10.70 1.03 5.79
N VAL A 12 -11.67 0.26 5.30
CA VAL A 12 -13.07 0.69 5.15
C VAL A 12 -13.89 0.21 6.34
N GLY A 13 -14.71 1.09 6.91
CA GLY A 13 -15.62 0.75 8.02
C GLY A 13 -14.93 0.17 9.26
N GLY A 14 -13.66 0.53 9.51
CA GLY A 14 -12.87 0.02 10.65
C GLY A 14 -12.40 -1.45 10.51
N ASN A 15 -12.75 -2.13 9.42
CA ASN A 15 -12.39 -3.52 9.16
C ASN A 15 -11.15 -3.62 8.27
N ARG A 16 -10.48 -4.79 8.32
CA ARG A 16 -9.30 -5.11 7.47
C ARG A 16 -8.24 -4.00 7.51
N LYS A 17 -7.84 -3.63 8.73
CA LYS A 17 -6.87 -2.56 8.99
C LYS A 17 -5.52 -2.92 8.39
N VAL A 18 -5.02 -2.06 7.51
CA VAL A 18 -3.69 -2.16 6.92
C VAL A 18 -2.94 -0.89 7.23
N GLU A 19 -1.81 -1.04 7.89
CA GLU A 19 -0.90 0.08 8.15
C GLU A 19 -0.11 0.39 6.87
N MET A 20 -0.20 1.63 6.37
CA MET A 20 0.46 2.03 5.12
C MET A 20 1.99 1.90 5.20
N GLN A 21 2.60 2.10 6.38
CA GLN A 21 4.04 1.87 6.55
C GLN A 21 4.42 0.39 6.33
N ARG A 22 3.60 -0.54 6.84
CA ARG A 22 3.81 -1.97 6.65
C ARG A 22 3.55 -2.38 5.20
N LEU A 23 2.54 -1.79 4.56
CA LEU A 23 2.26 -2.00 3.14
C LEU A 23 3.45 -1.57 2.29
N LYS A 24 3.95 -0.34 2.48
CA LYS A 24 5.16 0.17 1.81
C LYS A 24 6.36 -0.77 1.98
N LYS A 25 6.69 -1.15 3.22
CA LYS A 25 7.79 -2.08 3.52
C LYS A 25 7.64 -3.44 2.83
N SER A 26 6.42 -3.88 2.56
CA SER A 26 6.18 -5.15 1.87
C SER A 26 6.60 -5.07 0.39
N PHE A 27 6.28 -3.96 -0.28
CA PHE A 27 6.75 -3.71 -1.66
C PHE A 27 8.27 -3.54 -1.71
N GLU A 28 8.86 -2.80 -0.75
CA GLU A 28 10.32 -2.66 -0.66
C GLU A 28 11.01 -4.02 -0.50
N LYS A 29 10.46 -4.92 0.34
CA LYS A 29 10.96 -6.30 0.50
C LYS A 29 10.81 -7.18 -0.74
N MET A 30 9.88 -6.86 -1.64
CA MET A 30 9.72 -7.54 -2.92
C MET A 30 10.72 -7.04 -3.99
N GLY A 31 11.57 -6.05 -3.65
CA GLY A 31 12.57 -5.49 -4.55
C GLY A 31 12.09 -4.26 -5.33
N TYR A 32 10.93 -3.69 -5.00
CA TYR A 32 10.49 -2.43 -5.59
C TYR A 32 11.19 -1.26 -4.92
N GLU A 33 11.70 -0.34 -5.75
CA GLU A 33 12.38 0.87 -5.29
C GLU A 33 11.45 2.08 -5.36
N ASN A 34 11.75 3.12 -4.58
CA ASN A 34 11.00 4.38 -4.55
C ASN A 34 9.49 4.21 -4.26
N VAL A 35 9.15 3.25 -3.39
CA VAL A 35 7.76 2.96 -3.02
C VAL A 35 7.16 4.12 -2.22
N SER A 36 6.00 4.59 -2.68
CA SER A 36 5.17 5.58 -1.99
C SER A 36 3.76 5.03 -1.78
N THR A 37 3.02 5.57 -0.84
CA THR A 37 1.59 5.24 -0.68
C THR A 37 0.79 6.52 -0.71
N TYR A 38 -0.36 6.51 -1.35
CA TYR A 38 -1.26 7.65 -1.38
C TYR A 38 -2.53 7.34 -0.59
N ILE A 39 -2.75 8.11 0.49
CA ILE A 39 -3.85 7.98 1.46
C ILE A 39 -4.02 6.56 2.04
N ASN A 40 -4.98 6.38 2.94
CA ASN A 40 -5.15 5.11 3.65
C ASN A 40 -6.10 4.13 2.93
N SER A 41 -6.14 4.15 1.60
CA SER A 41 -7.09 3.34 0.80
C SER A 41 -6.43 2.24 -0.04
N GLY A 42 -5.11 2.08 0.04
CA GLY A 42 -4.39 1.00 -0.67
C GLY A 42 -3.85 1.39 -2.04
N ASN A 43 -3.54 2.67 -2.25
CA ASN A 43 -2.83 3.11 -3.45
C ASN A 43 -1.32 3.12 -3.17
N VAL A 44 -0.56 2.35 -3.94
CA VAL A 44 0.91 2.22 -3.82
C VAL A 44 1.56 2.49 -5.17
#